data_AF-A0A2R4W1F5-F1
#
_entry.id   AF-A0A2R4W1F5-F1
#
_cell.length_a   1.000
_cell.length_b   1.000
_cell.length_c   1.000
_cell.angle_alpha   90.00
_cell.angle_beta   90.00
_cell.angle_gamma   90.00
#
_symmetry.space_group_name_H-M   'P 1'
#
loop_
_entity.id
_entity.type
_entity.pdbx_description
1 polymer ?
#
loop_
_entity_poly.entity_id
_entity_poly.type
_entity_poly.pdbx_seq_one_letter_code
_entity_poly.pdbx_strand_id
1 'polypeptide(L)'
;MGQFMIYFAWFSVICFFLGSFIKLLKVNNMPLHLRVELYPVAHDPKYSYGGSYMEDANYVEEVKKGLKHIWTNDIIEILREVLFLKRVKEYNIYGLWFPSLLLHWGLYLLFGWILLSVFSVFWPFYFLIQLSSIFGIVAGAFGLLGSFILILRRIFSQELRIYTTPLDFFNLFLLLFLFLATFSTFLFDANHDILKYLGSVISFKPVNISNFVIVQFFLFQFFLFYFPFSKFMHAPIKYWTWHSIMWDDALNLKGEKIDLIIQEQLKYKQFWSASHAIPGASWAEVATNLKVGERSNNNGNKKTAI
;
A
#
# COMPACT_ATOMS: atom_id res chain seq x y z
N MET A 1 -2.17 -19.76 29.37
CA MET A 1 -2.32 -18.68 28.36
C MET A 1 -1.07 -17.81 28.23
N GLY A 2 -0.37 -17.45 29.32
CA GLY A 2 0.81 -16.57 29.27
C GLY A 2 1.94 -17.00 28.33
N GLN A 3 2.38 -18.27 28.39
CA GLN A 3 3.45 -18.77 27.49
C GLN A 3 3.05 -18.77 26.00
N PHE A 4 1.84 -19.21 25.69
CA PHE A 4 1.31 -19.18 24.32
C PHE A 4 1.34 -17.76 23.75
N MET A 5 0.86 -16.77 24.51
CA MET A 5 0.86 -15.36 24.08
C MET A 5 2.26 -14.84 23.79
N ILE A 6 3.28 -15.25 24.57
CA ILE A 6 4.66 -14.84 24.35
C ILE A 6 5.21 -15.46 23.05
N TYR A 7 5.02 -16.76 22.85
CA TYR A 7 5.47 -17.42 21.63
C TYR A 7 4.74 -16.90 20.39
N PHE A 8 3.43 -16.66 20.50
CA PHE A 8 2.64 -16.11 19.42
C PHE A 8 3.05 -14.66 19.09
N ALA A 9 3.44 -13.86 20.09
CA ALA A 9 4.00 -12.54 19.87
C ALA A 9 5.23 -12.58 18.95
N TRP A 10 6.25 -13.36 19.31
CA TRP A 10 7.46 -13.50 18.50
C TRP A 10 7.20 -14.14 17.13
N PHE A 11 6.36 -15.17 17.07
CA PHE A 11 5.96 -15.80 15.81
C PHE A 11 5.29 -14.80 14.87
N SER A 12 4.34 -14.01 15.38
CA SER A 12 3.63 -13.00 14.59
C SER A 12 4.56 -11.93 14.02
N VAL A 13 5.53 -11.46 14.81
CA VAL A 13 6.55 -10.50 14.38
C VAL A 13 7.45 -11.09 13.29
N ILE A 14 7.91 -12.33 13.45
CA ILE A 14 8.72 -13.03 12.42
C ILE A 14 7.92 -13.18 11.13
N CYS A 15 6.67 -13.64 11.21
CA CYS A 15 5.78 -13.78 10.05
C CYS A 15 5.54 -12.44 9.36
N PHE A 16 5.30 -11.37 10.14
CA PHE A 16 5.11 -10.03 9.61
C PHE A 16 6.30 -9.57 8.77
N PHE A 17 7.51 -9.62 9.33
CA PHE A 17 8.72 -9.16 8.62
C PHE A 17 9.10 -10.08 7.46
N LEU A 18 9.19 -11.39 7.69
CA LEU A 18 9.58 -12.35 6.66
C LEU A 18 8.55 -12.40 5.52
N GLY A 19 7.26 -12.45 5.85
CA GLY A 19 6.19 -12.47 4.87
C GLY A 19 6.13 -11.18 4.04
N SER A 20 6.29 -10.02 4.70
CA SER A 20 6.33 -8.72 4.00
C SER A 20 7.54 -8.64 3.08
N PHE A 21 8.72 -9.08 3.54
CA PHE A 21 9.94 -9.10 2.75
C PHE A 21 9.82 -10.00 1.51
N ILE A 22 9.32 -11.23 1.66
CA ILE A 22 9.07 -12.14 0.54
C ILE A 22 8.10 -11.51 -0.46
N LYS A 23 7.06 -10.84 0.02
CA LYS A 23 6.08 -10.15 -0.85
C LYS A 23 6.72 -9.00 -1.62
N LEU A 24 7.57 -8.19 -0.98
CA LEU A 24 8.29 -7.09 -1.62
C LEU A 24 9.29 -7.61 -2.66
N LEU A 25 10.03 -8.69 -2.36
CA LEU A 25 10.90 -9.35 -3.34
C LEU A 25 10.11 -9.84 -4.55
N LYS A 26 8.94 -10.44 -4.33
CA LYS A 26 8.06 -10.87 -5.42
C LYS A 26 7.64 -9.70 -6.30
N VAL A 27 7.27 -8.56 -5.71
CA VAL A 27 6.89 -7.34 -6.45
C VAL A 27 8.07 -6.78 -7.23
N ASN A 28 9.26 -6.73 -6.62
CA ASN A 28 10.47 -6.23 -7.28
C ASN A 28 10.88 -7.07 -8.50
N ASN A 29 10.55 -8.37 -8.50
CA ASN A 29 10.87 -9.29 -9.58
C ASN A 29 9.72 -9.45 -10.59
N MET A 30 8.65 -8.62 -10.51
CA MET A 30 7.59 -8.62 -11.51
C MET A 30 8.07 -7.98 -12.82
N PRO A 31 7.44 -8.33 -13.96
CA PRO A 31 7.68 -7.63 -15.21
C PRO A 31 7.48 -6.11 -15.06
N LEU A 32 8.27 -5.37 -15.84
CA LEU A 32 8.17 -3.92 -16.04
C LEU A 32 6.70 -3.49 -16.18
N HIS A 33 6.35 -2.42 -15.48
CA HIS A 33 5.03 -1.83 -15.58
C HIS A 33 4.90 -1.08 -16.92
N LEU A 34 3.68 -1.07 -17.49
CA LEU A 34 3.39 -0.46 -18.79
C LEU A 34 2.70 0.90 -18.63
N ARG A 35 3.12 1.71 -17.66
CA ARG A 35 2.48 3.00 -17.43
C ARG A 35 2.86 3.96 -18.56
N VAL A 36 1.84 4.46 -19.28
CA VAL A 36 2.00 5.32 -20.46
C VAL A 36 1.87 6.82 -20.12
N GLU A 37 1.28 7.15 -18.97
CA GLU A 37 1.06 8.53 -18.55
C GLU A 37 2.08 8.97 -17.51
N LEU A 38 2.87 9.99 -17.87
CA LEU A 38 3.59 10.79 -16.90
C LEU A 38 2.62 11.79 -16.29
N TYR A 39 2.30 11.57 -15.02
CA TYR A 39 1.82 12.65 -14.17
C TYR A 39 2.94 13.68 -14.01
N PRO A 40 2.63 14.91 -13.58
CA PRO A 40 3.65 15.83 -13.12
C PRO A 40 4.54 15.12 -12.10
N VAL A 41 5.82 14.99 -12.44
CA VAL A 41 6.79 14.29 -11.62
C VAL A 41 7.29 15.25 -10.58
N ALA A 42 7.22 14.90 -9.30
CA ALA A 42 7.42 15.85 -8.22
C ALA A 42 8.83 16.48 -8.25
N HIS A 43 9.85 15.69 -8.60
CA HIS A 43 11.23 16.15 -8.72
C HIS A 43 11.52 17.03 -9.96
N ASP A 44 10.58 17.17 -10.90
CA ASP A 44 10.76 17.97 -12.12
C ASP A 44 10.66 19.48 -11.81
N PRO A 45 11.60 20.31 -12.30
CA PRO A 45 11.52 21.77 -12.16
C PRO A 45 10.22 22.40 -12.68
N LYS A 46 9.57 21.79 -13.67
CA LYS A 46 8.33 22.26 -14.33
C LYS A 46 7.06 21.67 -13.70
N TYR A 47 7.18 20.93 -12.60
CA TYR A 47 6.05 20.32 -11.87
C TYR A 47 4.93 21.31 -11.50
N SER A 48 5.26 22.57 -11.23
CA SER A 48 4.34 23.58 -10.67
C SER A 48 3.10 23.84 -11.52
N TYR A 49 3.21 23.75 -12.85
CA TYR A 49 2.08 23.88 -13.79
C TYR A 49 1.68 22.55 -14.41
N GLY A 50 2.25 21.45 -13.92
CA GLY A 50 2.00 20.11 -14.43
C GLY A 50 2.87 19.70 -15.63
N GLY A 51 3.94 20.45 -15.90
CA GLY A 51 4.82 20.19 -17.04
C GLY A 51 5.85 19.09 -16.79
N SER A 52 6.64 18.83 -17.84
CA SER A 52 7.75 17.87 -17.83
C SER A 52 8.97 18.44 -18.55
N TYR A 53 10.17 17.99 -18.18
CA TYR A 53 11.39 18.18 -18.95
C TYR A 53 11.25 17.67 -20.40
N MET A 54 10.34 16.71 -20.67
CA MET A 54 10.04 16.23 -22.03
C MET A 54 9.40 17.30 -22.93
N GLU A 55 8.98 18.44 -22.38
CA GLU A 55 8.51 19.60 -23.14
C GLU A 55 9.65 20.32 -23.88
N ASP A 56 10.90 20.15 -23.44
CA ASP A 56 12.05 20.81 -24.07
C ASP A 56 12.44 20.11 -25.37
N ALA A 57 12.65 20.86 -26.45
CA ALA A 57 12.98 20.29 -27.76
C ALA A 57 14.22 19.38 -27.74
N ASN A 58 15.17 19.66 -26.84
CA ASN A 58 16.42 18.93 -26.69
C ASN A 58 16.43 18.05 -25.42
N TYR A 59 15.27 17.66 -24.88
CA TYR A 59 15.16 16.93 -23.62
C TYR A 59 16.04 15.66 -23.57
N VAL A 60 16.23 14.97 -24.69
CA VAL A 60 17.09 13.77 -24.78
C VAL A 60 18.56 14.10 -24.46
N GLU A 61 19.06 15.25 -24.92
CA GLU A 61 20.42 15.69 -24.60
C GLU A 61 20.55 16.16 -23.15
N GLU A 62 19.50 16.80 -22.62
CA GLU A 62 19.46 17.25 -21.23
C GLU A 62 19.43 16.08 -20.26
N VAL A 63 18.65 15.03 -20.54
CA VAL A 63 18.65 13.78 -19.77
C VAL A 63 20.05 13.17 -19.70
N LYS A 64 20.77 13.14 -20.84
CA LYS A 64 22.15 12.62 -20.90
C LYS A 64 23.15 13.46 -20.08
N LYS A 65 22.88 14.76 -19.90
CA LYS A 65 23.69 15.66 -19.06
C LYS A 65 23.36 15.55 -17.57
N GLY A 66 22.27 14.87 -17.23
CA GLY A 66 21.74 14.75 -15.88
C GLY A 66 20.69 15.82 -15.59
N LEU A 67 19.43 15.38 -15.41
CA LEU A 67 18.35 16.27 -15.03
C LEU A 67 18.53 16.81 -13.61
N LYS A 68 18.08 18.04 -13.39
CA LYS A 68 17.98 18.61 -12.04
C LYS A 68 16.86 17.89 -11.28
N HIS A 69 17.22 17.23 -10.18
CA HIS A 69 16.30 16.47 -9.35
C HIS A 69 15.97 17.20 -8.03
N ILE A 70 14.69 17.55 -7.81
CA ILE A 70 14.24 18.29 -6.63
C ILE A 70 13.67 17.33 -5.57
N TRP A 71 14.56 16.72 -4.77
CA TRP A 71 14.22 15.74 -3.73
C TRP A 71 13.21 16.23 -2.67
N THR A 72 13.17 17.54 -2.41
CA THR A 72 12.23 18.11 -1.44
C THR A 72 10.78 17.93 -1.87
N ASN A 73 10.50 18.02 -3.17
CA ASN A 73 9.14 17.87 -3.70
C ASN A 73 8.66 16.43 -3.58
N ASP A 74 9.54 15.45 -3.82
CA ASP A 74 9.23 14.03 -3.66
C ASP A 74 8.81 13.73 -2.23
N ILE A 75 9.61 14.16 -1.27
CA ILE A 75 9.33 13.97 0.15
C ILE A 75 7.98 14.62 0.51
N ILE A 76 7.75 15.86 0.08
CA ILE A 76 6.50 16.57 0.36
C ILE A 76 5.29 15.85 -0.26
N GLU A 77 5.40 15.33 -1.49
CA GLU A 77 4.31 14.66 -2.18
C GLU A 77 3.97 13.31 -1.52
N ILE A 78 4.98 12.51 -1.16
CA ILE A 78 4.78 11.27 -0.40
C ILE A 78 4.17 11.58 0.98
N LEU A 79 4.67 12.59 1.70
CA LEU A 79 4.13 12.98 3.00
C LEU A 79 2.68 13.44 2.90
N ARG A 80 2.33 14.23 1.87
CA ARG A 80 0.94 14.63 1.61
C ARG A 80 0.05 13.43 1.35
N GLU A 81 0.54 12.45 0.59
CA GLU A 81 -0.21 11.22 0.37
C GLU A 81 -0.38 10.40 1.65
N VAL A 82 0.67 10.20 2.44
CA VAL A 82 0.63 9.41 3.69
C VAL A 82 -0.28 10.06 4.73
N LEU A 83 -0.11 11.37 4.98
CA LEU A 83 -0.76 12.08 6.08
C LEU A 83 -2.18 12.52 5.75
N PHE A 84 -2.46 12.87 4.49
CA PHE A 84 -3.76 13.42 4.10
C PHE A 84 -4.53 12.56 3.11
N LEU A 85 -3.95 11.44 2.64
CA LEU A 85 -4.53 10.63 1.58
C LEU A 85 -4.94 11.51 0.38
N LYS A 86 -4.02 12.38 -0.05
CA LYS A 86 -4.25 13.44 -1.06
C LYS A 86 -5.05 12.92 -2.26
N ARG A 87 -4.65 11.79 -2.86
CA ARG A 87 -5.36 11.22 -4.02
C ARG A 87 -6.79 10.77 -3.68
N VAL A 88 -6.99 10.18 -2.50
CA VAL A 88 -8.34 9.81 -2.03
C VAL A 88 -9.21 11.04 -1.82
N LYS A 89 -8.61 12.17 -1.39
CA LYS A 89 -9.29 13.46 -1.25
C LYS A 89 -9.67 14.06 -2.60
N GLU A 90 -8.74 14.05 -3.55
CA GLU A 90 -8.94 14.60 -4.90
C GLU A 90 -10.00 13.82 -5.67
N TYR A 91 -9.97 12.49 -5.60
CA TYR A 91 -10.92 11.60 -6.27
C TYR A 91 -11.98 11.05 -5.31
N ASN A 92 -12.53 11.90 -4.43
CA ASN A 92 -13.43 11.52 -3.34
C ASN A 92 -14.92 11.36 -3.77
N ILE A 93 -15.16 10.66 -4.88
CA ILE A 93 -16.51 10.53 -5.47
C ILE A 93 -17.50 9.88 -4.49
N TYR A 94 -17.02 8.92 -3.69
CA TYR A 94 -17.85 8.14 -2.76
C TYR A 94 -17.80 8.64 -1.30
N GLY A 95 -17.18 9.80 -1.05
CA GLY A 95 -17.07 10.37 0.31
C GLY A 95 -16.25 9.50 1.27
N LEU A 96 -15.30 8.71 0.77
CA LEU A 96 -14.46 7.80 1.56
C LEU A 96 -13.28 8.49 2.24
N TRP A 97 -12.92 9.70 1.82
CA TRP A 97 -11.71 10.38 2.28
C TRP A 97 -11.64 10.51 3.81
N PHE A 98 -12.62 11.17 4.43
CA PHE A 98 -12.55 11.45 5.88
C PHE A 98 -12.55 10.17 6.74
N PRO A 99 -13.44 9.18 6.50
CA PRO A 99 -13.38 7.91 7.23
C PRO A 99 -12.07 7.14 7.01
N SER A 100 -11.52 7.18 5.79
CA SER A 100 -10.22 6.57 5.49
C SER A 100 -9.10 7.30 6.23
N LEU A 101 -9.12 8.63 6.26
CA LEU A 101 -8.15 9.44 6.96
C LEU A 101 -8.13 9.12 8.46
N LEU A 102 -9.31 9.05 9.09
CA LEU A 102 -9.44 8.65 10.50
C LEU A 102 -8.87 7.25 10.74
N LEU A 103 -9.21 6.27 9.90
CA LEU A 103 -8.68 4.92 10.02
C LEU A 103 -7.15 4.88 9.90
N HIS A 104 -6.58 5.59 8.93
CA HIS A 104 -5.12 5.60 8.71
C HIS A 104 -4.38 6.30 9.85
N TRP A 105 -4.88 7.44 10.34
CA TRP A 105 -4.31 8.07 11.53
C TRP A 105 -4.45 7.18 12.77
N GLY A 106 -5.56 6.46 12.92
CA GLY A 106 -5.71 5.42 13.93
C GLY A 106 -4.61 4.37 13.84
N LEU A 107 -4.30 3.87 12.64
CA LEU A 107 -3.22 2.90 12.41
C LEU A 107 -1.83 3.49 12.69
N TYR A 108 -1.53 4.69 12.20
CA TYR A 108 -0.23 5.33 12.44
C TYR A 108 0.03 5.53 13.94
N LEU A 109 -0.99 5.99 14.67
CA LEU A 109 -0.91 6.17 16.11
C LEU A 109 -0.87 4.83 16.86
N LEU A 110 -1.51 3.77 16.36
CA LEU A 110 -1.44 2.43 16.95
C LEU A 110 -0.02 1.86 16.87
N PHE A 111 0.62 1.96 15.70
CA PHE A 111 2.03 1.54 15.55
C PHE A 111 2.95 2.43 16.38
N GLY A 112 2.74 3.74 16.39
CA GLY A 112 3.47 4.67 17.25
C GLY A 112 3.32 4.35 18.75
N TRP A 113 2.11 4.01 19.19
CA TRP A 113 1.81 3.59 20.56
C TRP A 113 2.58 2.33 20.94
N ILE A 114 2.55 1.29 20.10
CA ILE A 114 3.31 0.04 20.34
C ILE A 114 4.80 0.32 20.43
N LEU A 115 5.36 1.09 19.50
CA LEU A 115 6.78 1.45 19.52
C LEU A 115 7.16 2.20 20.81
N LEU A 116 6.40 3.23 21.17
CA LEU A 116 6.61 3.98 22.41
C LEU A 116 6.45 3.11 23.65
N SER A 117 5.48 2.18 23.66
CA SER A 117 5.27 1.25 24.77
C SER A 117 6.46 0.30 24.92
N VAL A 118 6.99 -0.23 23.82
CA VAL A 118 8.20 -1.08 23.82
C VAL A 118 9.42 -0.28 24.31
N PHE A 119 9.64 0.93 23.82
CA PHE A 119 10.71 1.80 24.32
C PHE A 119 10.58 2.09 25.82
N SER A 120 9.34 2.29 26.31
CA SER A 120 9.06 2.55 27.73
C SER A 120 9.39 1.37 28.65
N VAL A 121 9.49 0.14 28.12
CA VAL A 121 9.95 -1.02 28.91
C VAL A 121 11.43 -0.87 29.28
N PHE A 122 12.25 -0.35 28.35
CA PHE A 122 13.69 -0.19 28.55
C PHE A 122 14.03 1.14 29.24
N TRP A 123 13.28 2.20 28.93
CA TRP A 123 13.44 3.53 29.51
C TRP A 123 12.10 4.03 30.05
N PRO A 124 11.74 3.70 31.31
CA PRO A 124 10.44 4.00 31.90
C PRO A 124 10.32 5.47 32.33
N PHE A 125 10.62 6.40 31.43
CA PHE A 125 10.42 7.82 31.67
C PHE A 125 8.93 8.15 31.68
N TYR A 126 8.49 8.90 32.69
CA TYR A 126 7.10 9.28 32.88
C TYR A 126 6.48 9.91 31.61
N PHE A 127 7.22 10.82 30.97
CA PHE A 127 6.78 11.47 29.72
C PHE A 127 6.51 10.47 28.58
N LEU A 128 7.34 9.44 28.41
CA LEU A 128 7.15 8.43 27.35
C LEU A 128 5.89 7.59 27.60
N ILE A 129 5.64 7.22 28.85
CA ILE A 129 4.46 6.45 29.25
C ILE A 129 3.17 7.26 29.04
N GLN A 130 3.20 8.55 29.40
CA GLN A 130 2.09 9.47 29.14
C GLN A 130 1.84 9.65 27.64
N LEU A 131 2.89 9.93 26.86
CA LEU A 131 2.78 10.10 25.42
C LEU A 131 2.25 8.83 24.74
N SER A 132 2.74 7.67 25.16
CA SER A 132 2.22 6.38 24.69
C SER A 132 0.74 6.23 25.01
N SER A 133 0.31 6.58 26.23
CA SER A 133 -1.11 6.50 26.62
C SER A 133 -1.98 7.42 25.76
N ILE A 134 -1.55 8.64 25.48
CA ILE A 134 -2.24 9.56 24.57
C ILE A 134 -2.37 8.92 23.18
N PHE A 135 -1.28 8.37 22.64
CA PHE A 135 -1.29 7.73 21.33
C PHE A 135 -2.26 6.55 21.29
N GLY A 136 -2.28 5.71 22.33
CA GLY A 136 -3.17 4.56 22.40
C GLY A 136 -4.66 4.97 22.46
N ILE A 137 -5.01 5.99 23.25
CA ILE A 137 -6.38 6.52 23.34
C ILE A 137 -6.82 7.08 21.99
N VAL A 138 -6.01 7.95 21.38
CA VAL A 138 -6.35 8.61 20.11
C VAL A 138 -6.39 7.58 18.96
N ALA A 139 -5.44 6.63 18.95
CA ALA A 139 -5.44 5.51 18.00
C ALA A 139 -6.73 4.70 18.08
N GLY A 140 -7.11 4.29 19.29
CA GLY A 140 -8.34 3.55 19.55
C GLY A 140 -9.57 4.32 19.08
N ALA A 141 -9.69 5.59 19.44
CA ALA A 141 -10.84 6.43 19.07
C ALA A 141 -10.95 6.65 17.55
N PHE A 142 -9.86 7.07 16.89
CA PHE A 142 -9.86 7.37 15.46
C PHE A 142 -10.02 6.12 14.61
N GLY A 143 -9.31 5.04 14.97
CA GLY A 143 -9.39 3.78 14.26
C GLY A 143 -10.77 3.12 14.40
N LEU A 144 -11.39 3.18 15.58
CA LEU A 144 -12.74 2.68 15.84
C LEU A 144 -13.77 3.45 15.00
N LEU A 145 -13.74 4.78 15.06
CA LEU A 145 -14.66 5.63 14.30
C LEU A 145 -14.48 5.47 12.79
N GLY A 146 -13.23 5.48 12.31
CA GLY A 146 -12.91 5.34 10.90
C GLY A 146 -13.33 3.98 10.32
N SER A 147 -12.98 2.88 11.00
CA SER A 147 -13.37 1.53 10.57
C SER A 147 -14.89 1.34 10.62
N PHE A 148 -15.57 1.81 11.66
CA PHE A 148 -17.02 1.72 11.79
C PHE A 148 -17.73 2.45 10.64
N ILE A 149 -17.37 3.71 10.37
CA ILE A 149 -17.99 4.47 9.27
C ILE A 149 -17.70 3.82 7.91
N LEU A 150 -16.50 3.28 7.69
CA LEU A 150 -16.17 2.59 6.43
C LEU A 150 -16.99 1.31 6.24
N ILE A 151 -17.25 0.56 7.31
CA ILE A 151 -18.13 -0.61 7.27
C ILE A 151 -19.55 -0.18 6.88
N LEU A 152 -20.10 0.84 7.56
CA LEU A 152 -21.43 1.36 7.23
C LEU A 152 -21.51 1.81 5.76
N ARG A 153 -20.50 2.54 5.27
CA ARG A 153 -20.47 2.98 3.87
C ARG A 153 -20.47 1.80 2.90
N ARG A 154 -19.74 0.73 3.19
CA ARG A 154 -19.73 -0.47 2.32
C ARG A 154 -21.03 -1.27 2.38
N ILE A 155 -21.75 -1.24 3.50
CA ILE A 155 -23.05 -1.91 3.62
C ILE A 155 -24.13 -1.14 2.88
N PHE A 156 -24.16 0.19 3.01
CA PHE A 156 -25.28 1.02 2.55
C PHE A 156 -25.08 1.65 1.17
N SER A 157 -23.85 1.73 0.65
CA SER A 157 -23.60 2.31 -0.67
C SER A 157 -23.69 1.25 -1.76
N GLN A 158 -24.68 1.41 -2.65
CA GLN A 158 -24.83 0.56 -3.83
C GLN A 158 -23.63 0.68 -4.78
N GLU A 159 -23.09 1.88 -4.94
CA GLU A 159 -21.92 2.17 -5.78
C GLU A 159 -20.66 1.40 -5.34
N LEU A 160 -20.49 1.16 -4.04
CA LEU A 160 -19.33 0.45 -3.50
C LEU A 160 -19.47 -1.07 -3.57
N ARG A 161 -20.65 -1.59 -3.91
CA ARG A 161 -20.92 -3.03 -3.93
C ARG A 161 -20.03 -3.77 -4.92
N ILE A 162 -19.80 -3.19 -6.09
CA ILE A 162 -18.94 -3.79 -7.13
C ILE A 162 -17.46 -3.82 -6.75
N TYR A 163 -17.04 -2.96 -5.81
CA TYR A 163 -15.66 -2.85 -5.33
C TYR A 163 -15.44 -3.51 -3.97
N THR A 164 -16.45 -4.16 -3.42
CA THR A 164 -16.40 -4.74 -2.07
C THR A 164 -16.50 -6.26 -2.13
N THR A 165 -15.46 -6.91 -1.61
CA THR A 165 -15.38 -8.36 -1.45
C THR A 165 -15.63 -8.76 0.01
N PRO A 166 -16.04 -10.01 0.31
CA PRO A 166 -16.15 -10.48 1.69
C PRO A 166 -14.87 -10.29 2.52
N LEU A 167 -13.71 -10.41 1.86
CA LEU A 167 -12.41 -10.18 2.49
C LEU A 167 -12.22 -8.72 2.95
N ASP A 168 -12.83 -7.74 2.27
CA ASP A 168 -12.77 -6.34 2.69
C ASP A 168 -13.54 -6.10 3.98
N PHE A 169 -14.69 -6.77 4.15
CA PHE A 169 -15.42 -6.76 5.41
C PHE A 169 -14.61 -7.42 6.53
N PHE A 170 -14.06 -8.61 6.30
CA PHE A 170 -13.21 -9.28 7.29
C PHE A 170 -12.05 -8.37 7.75
N ASN A 171 -11.34 -7.75 6.82
CA ASN A 171 -10.23 -6.84 7.13
C ASN A 171 -10.71 -5.63 7.96
N LEU A 172 -11.84 -5.01 7.59
CA LEU A 172 -12.37 -3.87 8.34
C LEU A 172 -12.89 -4.26 9.72
N PHE A 173 -13.54 -5.42 9.86
CA PHE A 173 -13.97 -5.92 11.17
C PHE A 173 -12.77 -6.28 12.06
N LEU A 174 -11.72 -6.89 11.51
CA LEU A 174 -10.49 -7.14 12.24
C LEU A 174 -9.90 -5.83 12.79
N LEU A 175 -9.83 -4.78 11.96
CA LEU A 175 -9.38 -3.47 12.42
C LEU A 175 -10.34 -2.86 13.45
N LEU A 176 -11.66 -2.95 13.24
CA LEU A 176 -12.68 -2.47 14.18
C LEU A 176 -12.49 -3.09 15.57
N PHE A 177 -12.35 -4.42 15.65
CA PHE A 177 -12.15 -5.13 16.92
C PHE A 177 -10.79 -4.83 17.54
N LEU A 178 -9.74 -4.69 16.74
CA LEU A 178 -8.42 -4.28 17.22
C LEU A 178 -8.47 -2.89 17.86
N PHE A 179 -9.09 -1.91 17.21
CA PHE A 179 -9.24 -0.56 17.77
C PHE A 179 -10.19 -0.51 18.97
N LEU A 180 -11.27 -1.30 18.94
CA LEU A 180 -12.17 -1.44 20.09
C LEU A 180 -11.44 -2.02 21.30
N ALA A 181 -10.63 -3.06 21.11
CA ALA A 181 -9.81 -3.62 22.18
C ALA A 181 -8.78 -2.61 22.69
N THR A 182 -8.13 -1.88 21.79
CA THR A 182 -7.18 -0.81 22.12
C THR A 182 -7.86 0.22 23.01
N PHE A 183 -8.97 0.78 22.55
CA PHE A 183 -9.72 1.81 23.26
C PHE A 183 -10.24 1.30 24.61
N SER A 184 -10.74 0.06 24.67
CA SER A 184 -11.23 -0.57 25.90
C SER A 184 -10.12 -0.70 26.94
N THR A 185 -8.88 -1.00 26.55
CA THR A 185 -7.76 -1.09 27.51
C THR A 185 -7.51 0.21 28.27
N PHE A 186 -7.78 1.37 27.64
CA PHE A 186 -7.68 2.67 28.29
C PHE A 186 -8.97 3.07 29.01
N LEU A 187 -10.13 2.78 28.42
CA LEU A 187 -11.42 3.13 29.00
C LEU A 187 -11.68 2.44 30.35
N PHE A 188 -11.14 1.23 30.53
CA PHE A 188 -11.28 0.44 31.76
C PHE A 188 -10.00 0.44 32.62
N ASP A 189 -9.11 1.42 32.43
CA ASP A 189 -7.86 1.60 33.19
C ASP A 189 -6.96 0.35 33.25
N ALA A 190 -7.06 -0.53 32.25
CA ALA A 190 -6.26 -1.74 32.11
C ALA A 190 -4.87 -1.48 31.50
N ASN A 191 -4.59 -0.23 31.11
CA ASN A 191 -3.35 0.21 30.45
C ASN A 191 -2.08 -0.01 31.32
N HIS A 192 -2.21 -0.05 32.64
CA HIS A 192 -1.10 -0.32 33.56
C HIS A 192 -0.45 -1.71 33.37
N ASP A 193 -1.17 -2.65 32.77
CA ASP A 193 -0.66 -4.00 32.46
C ASP A 193 0.06 -4.10 31.11
N ILE A 194 0.00 -3.06 30.27
CA ILE A 194 0.65 -3.05 28.93
C ILE A 194 2.17 -3.26 29.06
N LEU A 195 2.84 -2.48 29.92
CA LEU A 195 4.29 -2.57 30.09
C LEU A 195 4.70 -3.90 30.75
N LYS A 196 3.87 -4.43 31.67
CA LYS A 196 4.08 -5.76 32.26
C LYS A 196 4.03 -6.83 31.17
N TYR A 197 3.04 -6.76 30.28
CA TYR A 197 2.93 -7.69 29.16
C TYR A 197 4.13 -7.60 28.22
N LEU A 198 4.50 -6.41 27.77
CA LEU A 198 5.65 -6.25 26.86
C LEU A 198 6.96 -6.71 27.51
N GLY A 199 7.16 -6.39 28.79
CA GLY A 199 8.30 -6.91 29.58
C GLY A 199 8.29 -8.44 29.68
N SER A 200 7.12 -9.06 29.79
CA SER A 200 6.97 -10.53 29.80
C SER A 200 7.36 -11.18 28.47
N VAL A 201 7.03 -10.53 27.35
CA VAL A 201 7.38 -11.00 25.99
C VAL A 201 8.88 -10.91 25.75
N ILE A 202 9.52 -9.83 26.21
CA ILE A 202 10.96 -9.61 26.07
C ILE A 202 11.76 -10.56 26.99
N SER A 203 11.31 -10.72 28.24
CA SER A 203 12.01 -11.55 29.24
C SER A 203 11.65 -13.03 29.21
N PHE A 204 10.68 -13.43 28.37
CA PHE A 204 10.11 -14.78 28.32
C PHE A 204 9.57 -15.30 29.67
N LYS A 205 9.14 -14.39 30.56
CA LYS A 205 8.58 -14.73 31.88
C LYS A 205 7.10 -14.37 31.91
N PRO A 206 6.18 -15.35 31.91
CA PRO A 206 4.75 -15.06 31.90
C PRO A 206 4.33 -14.31 33.16
N VAL A 207 3.41 -13.36 33.00
CA VAL A 207 2.85 -12.55 34.08
C VAL A 207 1.33 -12.56 33.98
N ASN A 208 0.67 -12.34 35.12
CA ASN A 208 -0.78 -12.14 35.14
C ASN A 208 -1.11 -10.71 34.70
N ILE A 209 -2.05 -10.60 33.78
CA ILE A 209 -2.51 -9.34 33.18
C ILE A 209 -4.02 -9.39 32.98
N SER A 210 -4.65 -8.22 32.88
CA SER A 210 -6.07 -8.11 32.58
C SER A 210 -6.47 -8.75 31.25
N ASN A 211 -7.72 -9.22 31.19
CA ASN A 211 -8.29 -9.79 29.96
C ASN A 211 -8.33 -8.78 28.80
N PHE A 212 -8.48 -7.49 29.09
CA PHE A 212 -8.44 -6.43 28.08
C PHE A 212 -7.10 -6.38 27.36
N VAL A 213 -5.98 -6.44 28.10
CA VAL A 213 -4.63 -6.47 27.53
C VAL A 213 -4.39 -7.77 26.77
N ILE A 214 -4.87 -8.92 27.26
CA ILE A 214 -4.78 -10.20 26.55
C ILE A 214 -5.47 -10.10 25.18
N VAL A 215 -6.73 -9.66 25.13
CA VAL A 215 -7.49 -9.55 23.88
C VAL A 215 -6.84 -8.56 22.92
N GLN A 216 -6.42 -7.40 23.43
CA GLN A 216 -5.75 -6.37 22.65
C GLN A 216 -4.49 -6.91 21.95
N PHE A 217 -3.58 -7.52 22.71
CA PHE A 217 -2.34 -8.02 22.14
C PHE A 217 -2.54 -9.26 21.29
N PHE A 218 -3.52 -10.12 21.61
CA PHE A 218 -3.87 -11.24 20.76
C PHE A 218 -4.36 -10.77 19.39
N LEU A 219 -5.27 -9.79 19.34
CA LEU A 219 -5.75 -9.20 18.08
C LEU A 219 -4.63 -8.50 17.32
N PHE A 220 -3.75 -7.77 18.02
CA PHE A 220 -2.62 -7.11 17.38
C PHE A 220 -1.64 -8.13 16.76
N GLN A 221 -1.34 -9.22 17.47
CA GLN A 221 -0.47 -10.29 16.97
C GLN A 221 -1.10 -11.04 15.80
N PHE A 222 -2.40 -11.33 15.90
CA PHE A 222 -3.13 -11.91 14.78
C PHE A 222 -3.11 -10.99 13.56
N PHE A 223 -3.30 -9.68 13.77
CA PHE A 223 -3.18 -8.68 12.72
C PHE A 223 -1.78 -8.69 12.08
N LEU A 224 -0.69 -8.68 12.86
CA LEU A 224 0.68 -8.76 12.34
C LEU A 224 0.93 -10.05 11.54
N PHE A 225 0.50 -11.19 12.06
CA PHE A 225 0.61 -12.48 11.38
C PHE A 225 -0.14 -12.48 10.04
N TYR A 226 -1.36 -11.94 10.01
CA TYR A 226 -2.23 -11.92 8.84
C TYR A 226 -1.82 -10.86 7.80
N PHE A 227 -1.21 -9.76 8.25
CA PHE A 227 -0.83 -8.60 7.43
C PHE A 227 -0.18 -8.96 6.09
N PRO A 228 0.94 -9.72 6.02
CA PRO A 228 1.64 -9.99 4.76
C PRO A 228 0.85 -10.82 3.74
N PHE A 229 -0.18 -11.53 4.21
CA PHE A 229 -1.01 -12.42 3.40
C PHE A 229 -2.34 -11.78 2.98
N SER A 230 -2.52 -10.49 3.28
CA SER A 230 -3.78 -9.77 3.12
C SER A 230 -3.66 -8.55 2.20
N LYS A 231 -4.79 -7.85 2.01
CA LYS A 231 -4.84 -6.55 1.32
C LYS A 231 -4.11 -5.45 2.10
N PHE A 232 -3.74 -5.64 3.37
CA PHE A 232 -2.99 -4.62 4.13
C PHE A 232 -1.60 -4.33 3.54
N MET A 233 -1.01 -5.28 2.81
CA MET A 233 0.23 -5.07 2.06
C MET A 233 0.15 -3.99 0.98
N HIS A 234 -1.05 -3.52 0.61
CA HIS A 234 -1.20 -2.45 -0.36
C HIS A 234 -0.40 -1.20 0.05
N ALA A 235 -0.35 -0.85 1.34
CA ALA A 235 0.33 0.36 1.79
C ALA A 235 1.87 0.23 1.67
N PRO A 236 2.54 -0.79 2.26
CA PRO A 236 3.97 -0.99 2.06
C PRO A 236 4.36 -1.13 0.60
N ILE A 237 3.59 -1.88 -0.20
CA ILE A 237 3.86 -2.04 -1.63
C ILE A 237 3.75 -0.70 -2.34
N LYS A 238 2.67 0.07 -2.11
CA LYS A 238 2.44 1.36 -2.75
C LYS A 238 3.61 2.33 -2.55
N TYR A 239 4.13 2.44 -1.32
CA TYR A 239 5.24 3.34 -1.03
C TYR A 239 6.60 2.77 -1.46
N TRP A 240 6.78 1.44 -1.39
CA TRP A 240 7.97 0.77 -1.92
C TRP A 240 8.13 0.99 -3.43
N THR A 241 7.04 0.86 -4.18
CA THR A 241 7.03 1.02 -5.64
C THR A 241 6.70 2.44 -6.08
N TRP A 242 6.65 3.41 -5.15
CA TRP A 242 6.18 4.76 -5.48
C TRP A 242 7.06 5.40 -6.53
N HIS A 243 8.38 5.44 -6.30
CA HIS A 243 9.34 6.01 -7.24
C HIS A 243 9.30 5.26 -8.58
N SER A 244 9.28 3.93 -8.55
CA SER A 244 9.34 3.09 -9.75
C SER A 244 8.03 3.00 -10.55
N ILE A 245 6.89 3.45 -10.02
CA ILE A 245 5.61 3.40 -10.73
C ILE A 245 5.07 4.82 -10.95
N MET A 246 5.12 5.67 -9.92
CA MET A 246 4.55 7.00 -9.96
C MET A 246 5.46 8.04 -10.62
N TRP A 247 6.77 7.87 -10.50
CA TRP A 247 7.79 8.83 -10.94
C TRP A 247 8.86 8.19 -11.82
N ASP A 248 8.54 7.07 -12.47
CA ASP A 248 9.43 6.44 -13.44
C ASP A 248 9.40 7.24 -14.75
N ASP A 249 10.28 8.24 -14.82
CA ASP A 249 10.50 9.11 -15.98
C ASP A 249 11.76 8.72 -16.76
N ALA A 250 12.36 7.54 -16.48
CA ALA A 250 13.60 7.15 -17.12
C ALA A 250 13.46 7.06 -18.66
N LEU A 251 14.34 7.77 -19.37
CA LEU A 251 14.39 7.69 -20.83
C LEU A 251 14.85 6.30 -21.26
N ASN A 252 14.01 5.59 -22.02
CA ASN A 252 14.40 4.31 -22.60
C ASN A 252 15.34 4.53 -23.80
N LEU A 253 16.62 4.19 -23.63
CA LEU A 253 17.63 4.22 -24.68
C LEU A 253 17.96 2.80 -25.15
N LYS A 254 18.26 2.66 -26.44
CA LYS A 254 18.59 1.36 -27.05
C LYS A 254 19.83 0.75 -26.39
N GLY A 255 19.74 -0.53 -26.01
CA GLY A 255 20.82 -1.26 -25.35
C GLY A 255 20.95 -1.01 -23.84
N GLU A 256 20.18 -0.09 -23.27
CA GLU A 256 20.11 0.13 -21.82
C GLU A 256 19.27 -0.95 -21.13
N LYS A 257 19.33 -0.96 -19.79
CA LYS A 257 18.63 -1.94 -18.94
C LYS A 257 17.14 -2.10 -19.29
N ILE A 258 16.42 -1.00 -19.50
CA ILE A 258 14.97 -1.04 -19.80
C ILE A 258 14.71 -1.69 -21.16
N ASP A 259 15.47 -1.33 -22.20
CA ASP A 259 15.37 -1.94 -23.53
C ASP A 259 15.61 -3.45 -23.45
N LEU A 260 16.65 -3.90 -22.72
CA LEU A 260 16.93 -5.32 -22.53
C LEU A 260 15.78 -6.07 -21.84
N ILE A 261 15.18 -5.47 -20.80
CA ILE A 261 14.01 -6.04 -20.12
C ILE A 261 12.81 -6.13 -21.08
N ILE A 262 12.57 -5.10 -21.89
CA ILE A 262 11.49 -5.10 -22.90
C ILE A 262 11.74 -6.20 -23.94
N GLN A 263 12.97 -6.33 -24.46
CA GLN A 263 13.32 -7.38 -25.42
C GLN A 263 13.11 -8.79 -24.84
N GLU A 264 13.36 -8.99 -23.55
CA GLU A 264 13.08 -10.26 -22.87
C GLU A 264 11.58 -10.49 -22.71
N GLN A 265 10.82 -9.50 -22.25
CA GLN A 265 9.37 -9.59 -22.05
C GLN A 265 8.60 -9.77 -23.35
N LEU A 266 9.09 -9.20 -24.45
CA LEU A 266 8.53 -9.40 -25.78
C LEU A 266 8.57 -10.87 -26.24
N LYS A 267 9.43 -11.71 -25.64
CA LYS A 267 9.50 -13.15 -25.90
C LYS A 267 8.47 -13.95 -25.11
N TYR A 268 7.79 -13.34 -24.12
CA TYR A 268 6.79 -14.05 -23.34
C TYR A 268 5.62 -14.46 -24.23
N LYS A 269 5.19 -15.72 -24.07
CA LYS A 269 4.04 -16.28 -24.79
C LYS A 269 2.75 -15.79 -24.14
N GLN A 270 1.82 -15.39 -24.98
CA GLN A 270 0.49 -14.95 -24.55
C GLN A 270 -0.57 -15.96 -25.00
N PHE A 271 -1.56 -16.21 -24.16
CA PHE A 271 -2.63 -17.19 -24.42
C PHE A 271 -4.01 -16.54 -24.49
N TRP A 272 -4.05 -15.21 -24.68
CA TRP A 272 -5.29 -14.48 -24.81
C TRP A 272 -5.94 -14.82 -26.15
N SER A 273 -7.23 -15.17 -26.10
CA SER A 273 -8.06 -15.55 -27.24
C SER A 273 -8.82 -14.37 -27.85
N ALA A 274 -8.33 -13.13 -27.69
CA ALA A 274 -8.92 -11.97 -28.35
C ALA A 274 -8.71 -12.04 -29.87
N SER A 275 -9.58 -11.43 -30.65
CA SER A 275 -9.54 -11.47 -32.13
C SER A 275 -8.24 -10.91 -32.74
N HIS A 276 -7.55 -10.03 -32.02
CA HIS A 276 -6.28 -9.41 -32.41
C HIS A 276 -5.04 -10.10 -31.79
N ALA A 277 -5.25 -11.19 -31.05
CA ALA A 277 -4.19 -11.94 -30.37
C ALA A 277 -4.06 -13.34 -30.99
N ILE A 278 -2.84 -13.88 -31.03
CA ILE A 278 -2.54 -15.22 -31.55
C ILE A 278 -2.14 -16.12 -30.38
N PRO A 279 -3.03 -16.97 -29.83
CA PRO A 279 -2.71 -17.79 -28.67
C PRO A 279 -1.46 -18.65 -28.88
N GLY A 280 -0.54 -18.63 -27.92
CA GLY A 280 0.73 -19.35 -27.95
C GLY A 280 1.87 -18.61 -28.66
N ALA A 281 1.58 -17.53 -29.39
CA ALA A 281 2.59 -16.64 -29.96
C ALA A 281 3.23 -15.74 -28.88
N SER A 282 4.44 -15.26 -29.16
CA SER A 282 5.10 -14.24 -28.32
C SER A 282 4.49 -12.85 -28.55
N TRP A 283 4.67 -11.94 -27.59
CA TRP A 283 4.28 -10.54 -27.76
C TRP A 283 4.93 -9.88 -28.97
N ALA A 284 6.19 -10.20 -29.28
CA ALA A 284 6.88 -9.73 -30.49
C ALA A 284 6.18 -10.20 -31.77
N GLU A 285 5.80 -11.48 -31.84
CA GLU A 285 5.07 -12.05 -32.98
C GLU A 285 3.71 -11.39 -33.13
N VAL A 286 2.96 -11.20 -32.04
CA VAL A 286 1.65 -10.51 -32.11
C VAL A 286 1.83 -9.08 -32.60
N ALA A 287 2.79 -8.32 -32.07
CA ALA A 287 3.04 -6.93 -32.45
C ALA A 287 3.47 -6.76 -33.92
N THR A 288 4.20 -7.74 -34.46
CA THR A 288 4.69 -7.70 -35.85
C THR A 288 3.68 -8.27 -36.85
N ASN A 289 2.89 -9.28 -36.45
CA ASN A 289 1.89 -9.94 -37.30
C ASN A 289 0.57 -9.16 -37.42
N LEU A 290 0.34 -8.13 -36.60
CA LEU A 290 -0.81 -7.21 -36.74
C LEU A 290 -0.86 -6.50 -38.11
N LYS A 291 0.18 -6.59 -38.94
CA LYS A 291 0.24 -5.94 -40.27
C LYS A 291 -0.47 -6.66 -41.43
N VAL A 292 -1.21 -7.76 -41.23
CA VAL A 292 -1.77 -8.54 -42.38
C VAL A 292 -3.30 -8.54 -42.49
N GLY A 293 -4.06 -8.24 -41.43
CA GLY A 293 -5.54 -8.32 -41.46
C GLY A 293 -6.27 -7.11 -42.04
N GLU A 294 -5.84 -5.88 -41.74
CA GLU A 294 -6.64 -4.68 -42.06
C GLU A 294 -6.36 -4.06 -43.44
N ARG A 295 -5.24 -4.38 -44.09
CA ARG A 295 -4.97 -3.89 -45.45
C ARG A 295 -5.70 -4.65 -46.56
N SER A 296 -6.30 -5.80 -46.26
CA SER A 296 -7.01 -6.60 -47.28
C SER A 296 -8.50 -6.26 -47.42
N ASN A 297 -9.13 -5.63 -46.41
CA ASN A 297 -10.57 -5.35 -46.41
C ASN A 297 -10.98 -4.01 -47.03
N ASN A 298 -10.04 -3.18 -47.53
CA ASN A 298 -10.38 -1.89 -48.16
C ASN A 298 -10.19 -1.86 -49.68
N ASN A 299 -9.92 -3.00 -50.33
CA ASN A 299 -9.87 -3.11 -51.78
C ASN A 299 -10.85 -4.17 -52.28
N GLY A 300 -12.14 -3.86 -52.29
CA GLY A 300 -13.10 -4.70 -53.02
C GLY A 300 -14.54 -4.66 -52.58
N ASN A 301 -15.20 -3.50 -52.63
CA ASN A 301 -16.61 -3.47 -53.00
C ASN A 301 -17.06 -2.09 -53.49
N LYS A 302 -16.52 -1.68 -54.66
CA LYS A 302 -17.32 -0.91 -55.61
C LYS A 302 -18.06 -1.92 -56.49
N LYS A 303 -19.26 -2.31 -56.08
CA LYS A 303 -20.30 -2.80 -57.00
C LYS A 303 -21.58 -2.01 -56.73
N THR A 304 -21.85 -1.14 -57.69
CA THR A 304 -23.15 -0.61 -58.10
C THR A 304 -24.28 -1.65 -58.01
N ALA A 305 -25.44 -1.24 -57.51
CA ALA A 305 -26.72 -1.27 -58.24
C ALA A 305 -27.89 -0.86 -57.30
N ILE A 306 -28.57 0.22 -57.71
CA ILE A 306 -29.95 0.65 -57.40
C ILE A 306 -30.28 0.88 -55.92
#